data_AF-A0A847CHR0-F1
#
_entry.id   AF-A0A847CHR0-F1
#
_cell.length_a   1.000
_cell.length_b   1.000
_cell.length_c   1.000
_cell.angle_alpha   90.00
_cell.angle_beta   90.00
_cell.angle_gamma   90.00
#
_symmetry.space_group_name_H-M   'P 1'
#
loop_
_entity.id
_entity.type
_entity.pdbx_description
1 polymer ?
#
loop_
_entity_poly.entity_id
_entity_poly.type
_entity_poly.pdbx_seq_one_letter_code
_entity_poly.pdbx_strand_id
1 'polypeptide(L)'
;DFALFTLGASAIGTGIIGGVFGLFLFLPYISQKNKNELYCFSKINSFFYTPAFRILYFSAIYVLYEWVKSSGFLGYPWGLLSETVFHFPILMQIADITGTYGVSFLLAFINSFLAEILLFSFKNSFRKEKHFFYNSFKNITFVLLALFICTTIYGTYKYTKKMIPQKYLSTI
;
A
#
# COMPACT_ATOMS: atom_id res chain seq x y z
N ASP A 1 -7.15 -13.80 28.21
CA ASP A 1 -8.12 -14.35 27.23
C ASP A 1 -9.14 -13.35 26.70
N PHE A 2 -9.76 -12.50 27.54
CA PHE A 2 -10.72 -11.48 27.06
C PHE A 2 -10.12 -10.48 26.05
N ALA A 3 -8.89 -9.99 26.29
CA ALA A 3 -8.20 -9.06 25.40
C ALA A 3 -7.87 -9.65 24.02
N LEU A 4 -7.55 -10.95 23.96
CA LEU A 4 -7.27 -11.64 22.70
C LEU A 4 -8.54 -11.75 21.86
N PHE A 5 -9.67 -12.01 22.49
CA PHE A 5 -10.97 -12.05 21.82
C PHE A 5 -11.39 -10.68 21.30
N THR A 6 -11.31 -9.64 22.13
CA THR A 6 -11.78 -8.29 21.73
C THR A 6 -10.86 -7.62 20.70
N LEU A 7 -9.53 -7.71 20.88
CA LEU A 7 -8.57 -7.15 19.92
C LEU A 7 -8.51 -7.99 18.64
N GLY A 8 -8.53 -9.31 18.76
CA GLY A 8 -8.53 -10.22 17.61
C GLY A 8 -9.78 -10.08 16.74
N ALA A 9 -10.97 -10.04 17.37
CA ALA A 9 -12.22 -9.84 16.64
C ALA A 9 -12.27 -8.46 15.95
N SER A 10 -11.78 -7.42 16.62
CA SER A 10 -11.71 -6.07 16.05
C SER A 10 -10.75 -6.04 14.85
N ALA A 11 -9.57 -6.65 14.97
CA ALA A 11 -8.58 -6.72 13.89
C ALA A 11 -9.13 -7.45 12.65
N ILE A 12 -9.82 -8.58 12.86
CA ILE A 12 -10.48 -9.33 11.78
C ILE A 12 -11.57 -8.46 11.14
N GLY A 13 -12.42 -7.82 11.94
CA GLY A 13 -13.48 -6.95 11.46
C GLY A 13 -12.96 -5.80 10.61
N THR A 14 -11.95 -5.08 11.09
CA THR A 14 -11.31 -3.99 10.34
C THR A 14 -10.60 -4.49 9.09
N GLY A 15 -10.01 -5.69 9.14
CA GLY A 15 -9.39 -6.34 7.98
C GLY A 15 -10.39 -6.68 6.90
N ILE A 16 -11.56 -7.23 7.26
CA ILE A 16 -12.64 -7.53 6.31
C ILE A 16 -13.16 -6.23 5.68
N ILE A 17 -13.44 -5.22 6.49
CA ILE A 17 -13.90 -3.91 5.99
C ILE A 17 -12.87 -3.32 5.03
N GLY A 18 -11.60 -3.27 5.43
CA GLY A 18 -10.50 -2.79 4.60
C GLY A 18 -10.33 -3.58 3.30
N GLY A 19 -10.56 -4.90 3.34
CA GLY A 19 -10.55 -5.78 2.16
C GLY A 19 -11.70 -5.51 1.21
N VAL A 20 -12.92 -5.33 1.71
CA VAL A 20 -14.11 -5.00 0.91
C VAL A 20 -13.94 -3.63 0.24
N PHE A 21 -13.48 -2.62 0.98
CA PHE A 21 -13.16 -1.31 0.39
C PHE A 21 -12.00 -1.40 -0.60
N GLY A 22 -10.98 -2.20 -0.32
CA GLY A 22 -9.90 -2.47 -1.27
C GLY A 22 -10.43 -3.05 -2.60
N LEU A 23 -11.29 -4.06 -2.54
CA LEU A 23 -11.94 -4.62 -3.74
C LEU A 23 -12.78 -3.57 -4.47
N PHE A 24 -13.53 -2.75 -3.74
CA PHE A 24 -14.31 -1.65 -4.31
C PHE A 24 -13.43 -0.60 -5.02
N LEU A 25 -12.29 -0.25 -4.45
CA LEU A 25 -11.33 0.67 -5.07
C LEU A 25 -10.65 0.06 -6.30
N PHE A 26 -10.59 -1.27 -6.38
CA PHE A 26 -10.03 -2.02 -7.51
C PHE A 26 -11.06 -2.33 -8.63
N LEU A 27 -12.36 -2.28 -8.35
CA LEU A 27 -13.47 -2.52 -9.28
C LEU A 27 -13.43 -1.76 -10.61
N PRO A 28 -13.07 -0.45 -10.69
CA PRO A 28 -12.96 0.25 -11.98
C PRO A 28 -12.01 -0.43 -12.96
N TYR A 29 -11.03 -1.21 -12.47
CA TYR A 29 -10.10 -1.96 -13.31
C TYR A 29 -10.63 -3.34 -13.72
N ILE A 30 -11.40 -4.02 -12.87
CA ILE A 30 -12.02 -5.32 -13.22
C ILE A 30 -13.11 -5.13 -14.27
N SER A 31 -13.98 -4.13 -14.09
CA SER A 31 -15.14 -3.89 -14.96
C SER A 31 -14.74 -3.52 -16.39
N GLN A 32 -13.57 -2.91 -16.57
CA GLN A 32 -13.10 -2.43 -17.87
C GLN A 32 -12.57 -3.54 -18.79
N LYS A 33 -12.34 -4.76 -18.29
CA LYS A 33 -11.96 -5.95 -19.08
C LYS A 33 -13.01 -6.33 -20.15
N ASN A 34 -14.26 -5.87 -19.98
CA ASN A 34 -15.40 -6.23 -20.83
C ASN A 34 -15.71 -5.23 -21.96
N LYS A 35 -14.88 -4.21 -22.20
CA LYS A 35 -15.11 -3.22 -23.26
C LYS A 35 -14.11 -3.42 -24.42
N ASN A 36 -14.68 -3.60 -25.62
CA ASN A 36 -14.10 -3.84 -26.95
C ASN A 36 -12.59 -3.54 -27.12
N GLU A 37 -11.87 -4.47 -27.75
CA GLU A 37 -10.41 -4.41 -28.07
C GLU A 37 -9.95 -3.09 -28.72
N LEU A 38 -10.87 -2.36 -29.36
CA LEU A 38 -10.64 -1.07 -30.02
C LEU A 38 -10.34 0.09 -29.04
N TYR A 39 -10.74 0.02 -27.77
CA TYR A 39 -10.50 1.08 -26.78
C TYR A 39 -9.03 1.16 -26.31
N CYS A 40 -8.29 0.05 -26.39
CA CYS A 40 -6.86 0.01 -26.09
C CYS A 40 -6.00 0.76 -27.12
N PHE A 41 -6.56 1.11 -28.29
CA PHE A 41 -5.84 1.76 -29.38
C PHE A 41 -5.70 3.29 -29.20
N SER A 42 -6.47 3.89 -28.29
CA SER A 42 -6.28 5.30 -27.91
C SER A 42 -5.09 5.46 -26.97
N LYS A 43 -4.00 6.06 -27.47
CA LYS A 43 -2.73 6.25 -26.75
C LYS A 43 -2.87 7.02 -25.43
N ILE A 44 -3.84 7.94 -25.33
CA ILE A 44 -4.14 8.69 -24.09
C ILE A 44 -4.71 7.77 -23.01
N ASN A 45 -5.56 6.82 -23.41
CA ASN A 45 -6.21 5.90 -22.51
C ASN A 45 -5.26 4.76 -22.10
N SER A 46 -4.36 4.33 -23.00
CA SER A 46 -3.33 3.30 -22.73
C SER A 46 -2.47 3.57 -21.49
N PHE A 47 -2.18 4.84 -21.17
CA PHE A 47 -1.38 5.21 -19.99
C PHE A 47 -2.03 4.79 -18.67
N PHE A 48 -3.32 5.09 -18.50
CA PHE A 48 -4.11 4.76 -17.31
C PHE A 48 -4.29 3.25 -17.09
N TYR A 49 -3.98 2.45 -18.11
CA TYR A 49 -4.07 1.00 -18.08
C TYR A 49 -2.72 0.30 -17.92
N THR A 50 -1.61 1.06 -17.80
CA THR A 50 -0.31 0.45 -17.49
C THR A 50 -0.34 -0.19 -16.10
N PRO A 51 0.34 -1.34 -15.90
CA PRO A 51 0.40 -1.98 -14.58
C PRO A 51 1.03 -1.04 -13.54
N ALA A 52 2.00 -0.21 -13.96
CA ALA A 52 2.61 0.81 -13.12
C ALA A 52 1.58 1.82 -12.57
N PHE A 53 0.72 2.37 -13.43
CA PHE A 53 -0.32 3.30 -13.00
C PHE A 53 -1.33 2.64 -12.07
N ARG A 54 -1.75 1.40 -12.36
CA ARG A 54 -2.71 0.64 -11.54
C ARG A 54 -2.20 0.45 -10.11
N ILE A 55 -0.94 0.05 -9.96
CA ILE A 55 -0.29 -0.16 -8.66
C ILE A 55 -0.23 1.16 -7.88
N LEU A 56 0.23 2.25 -8.52
CA LEU A 56 0.36 3.55 -7.86
C LEU A 56 -1.00 4.14 -7.50
N TYR A 57 -1.98 4.04 -8.40
CA TYR A 57 -3.34 4.51 -8.16
C TYR A 57 -3.96 3.78 -6.97
N PHE A 58 -3.90 2.44 -6.94
CA PHE A 58 -4.45 1.67 -5.84
C PHE A 58 -3.80 2.06 -4.50
N SER A 59 -2.47 2.18 -4.49
CA SER A 59 -1.73 2.52 -3.27
C SER A 59 -2.10 3.92 -2.76
N ALA A 60 -2.20 4.90 -3.66
CA ALA A 60 -2.58 6.26 -3.31
C ALA A 60 -4.05 6.36 -2.85
N ILE A 61 -4.99 5.73 -3.57
CA ILE A 61 -6.41 5.80 -3.22
C ILE A 61 -6.73 5.05 -1.93
N TYR A 62 -6.02 3.95 -1.65
CA TYR A 62 -6.17 3.22 -0.39
C TYR A 62 -5.72 4.06 0.80
N VAL A 63 -4.58 4.75 0.68
CA VAL A 63 -4.08 5.66 1.72
C VAL A 63 -4.99 6.88 1.89
N LEU A 64 -5.54 7.42 0.80
CA LEU A 64 -6.56 8.48 0.89
C LEU A 64 -7.82 8.00 1.62
N TYR A 65 -8.26 6.77 1.36
CA TYR A 65 -9.35 6.15 2.11
C TYR A 65 -9.01 6.03 3.61
N GLU A 66 -7.82 5.53 3.96
CA GLU A 66 -7.38 5.45 5.35
C GLU A 66 -7.33 6.83 6.02
N TRP A 67 -6.85 7.84 5.30
CA TRP A 67 -6.75 9.21 5.78
C TRP A 67 -8.13 9.82 6.03
N VAL A 68 -9.07 9.69 5.08
CA VAL A 68 -10.45 10.18 5.24
C VAL A 68 -11.17 9.44 6.38
N LYS A 69 -11.00 8.12 6.47
CA LYS A 69 -11.59 7.30 7.55
C LYS A 69 -11.09 7.74 8.94
N SER A 70 -9.81 8.08 9.03
CA SER A 70 -9.14 8.42 10.29
C SER A 70 -9.24 9.90 10.66
N SER A 71 -9.77 10.74 9.75
CA SER A 71 -9.85 12.19 9.91
C SER A 71 -11.31 12.69 10.02
N GLY A 72 -11.49 13.87 10.61
CA GLY A 72 -12.79 14.53 10.67
C GLY A 72 -13.81 13.85 11.58
N PHE A 73 -15.07 13.83 11.17
CA PHE A 73 -16.19 13.31 11.97
C PHE A 73 -16.13 11.79 12.18
N LEU A 74 -15.54 11.03 11.24
CA LEU A 74 -15.41 9.57 11.37
C LEU A 74 -14.40 9.20 12.45
N GLY A 75 -13.23 9.85 12.47
CA GLY A 75 -12.22 9.73 13.53
C GLY A 75 -11.90 8.29 13.94
N TYR A 76 -11.92 7.34 13.00
CA TYR A 76 -11.82 5.91 13.29
C TYR A 76 -10.50 5.33 12.75
N PRO A 77 -9.35 5.61 13.41
CA PRO A 77 -8.02 5.21 12.98
C PRO A 77 -7.68 3.75 13.33
N TRP A 78 -8.67 2.86 13.40
CA TRP A 78 -8.45 1.45 13.76
C TRP A 78 -8.23 0.58 12.53
N GLY A 79 -7.29 -0.37 12.63
CA GLY A 79 -6.99 -1.35 11.59
C GLY A 79 -6.34 -0.71 10.38
N LEU A 80 -5.31 0.10 10.63
CA LEU A 80 -4.50 0.72 9.57
C LEU A 80 -3.48 -0.30 9.04
N LEU A 81 -3.13 -0.21 7.76
CA LEU A 81 -2.06 -1.05 7.19
C LEU A 81 -0.75 -0.90 7.96
N SER A 82 -0.39 0.31 8.38
CA SER A 82 0.82 0.58 9.17
C SER A 82 0.87 -0.23 10.46
N GLU A 83 -0.27 -0.53 11.09
CA GLU A 83 -0.31 -1.30 12.33
C GLU A 83 0.14 -2.75 12.13
N THR A 84 0.01 -3.30 10.92
CA THR A 84 0.45 -4.69 10.64
C THR A 84 1.97 -4.88 10.81
N VAL A 85 2.75 -3.81 10.67
CA VAL A 85 4.22 -3.85 10.75
C VAL A 85 4.76 -3.21 12.03
N PHE A 86 3.94 -3.04 13.06
CA PHE A 86 4.38 -2.44 14.33
C PHE A 86 5.53 -3.21 15.02
N HIS A 87 5.59 -4.52 14.83
CA HIS A 87 6.69 -5.36 15.31
C HIS A 87 8.00 -5.20 14.52
N PHE A 88 8.00 -4.44 13.42
CA PHE A 88 9.18 -4.17 12.60
C PHE A 88 9.64 -2.71 12.82
N PRO A 89 10.39 -2.43 13.92
CA PRO A 89 10.71 -1.08 14.32
C PRO A 89 11.57 -0.32 13.30
N ILE A 90 12.35 -1.04 12.49
CA ILE A 90 13.18 -0.47 11.42
C ILE A 90 12.29 0.16 10.34
N LEU A 91 11.29 -0.58 9.84
CA LEU A 91 10.37 -0.07 8.81
C LEU A 91 9.49 1.05 9.36
N MET A 92 9.09 0.96 10.63
CA MET A 92 8.25 1.97 11.27
C MET A 92 8.93 3.34 11.40
N GLN A 93 10.28 3.41 11.39
CA GLN A 93 10.99 4.67 11.58
C GLN A 93 10.60 5.75 10.56
N ILE A 94 10.28 5.39 9.31
CA ILE A 94 9.89 6.38 8.28
C ILE A 94 8.63 7.18 8.62
N ALA A 95 7.86 6.73 9.62
CA ALA A 95 6.72 7.47 10.13
C ALA A 95 7.11 8.83 10.72
N ASP A 96 8.37 9.05 11.09
CA ASP A 96 8.84 10.35 11.57
C ASP A 96 8.95 11.44 10.49
N ILE A 97 9.10 11.04 9.21
CA ILE A 97 9.12 11.95 8.05
C ILE A 97 7.75 12.00 7.38
N THR A 98 7.14 10.83 7.18
CA THR A 98 5.96 10.68 6.32
C THR A 98 4.64 10.49 7.09
N GLY A 99 4.71 10.36 8.41
CA GLY A 99 3.59 9.89 9.21
C GLY A 99 3.30 8.40 9.00
N THR A 100 2.32 7.87 9.73
CA THR A 100 1.88 6.48 9.62
C THR A 100 1.38 6.12 8.22
N TYR A 101 0.78 7.08 7.51
CA TYR A 101 0.27 6.89 6.15
C TYR A 101 1.37 6.60 5.11
N GLY A 102 2.61 7.05 5.32
CA GLY A 102 3.72 6.68 4.45
C GLY A 102 4.10 5.21 4.57
N VAL A 103 4.00 4.65 5.79
CA VAL A 103 4.15 3.21 6.02
C VAL A 103 2.99 2.44 5.37
N SER A 104 1.75 2.90 5.55
CA SER A 104 0.59 2.32 4.86
C SER A 104 0.74 2.33 3.33
N PHE A 105 1.24 3.43 2.77
CA PHE A 105 1.51 3.54 1.33
C PHE A 105 2.50 2.48 0.85
N LEU A 106 3.63 2.31 1.56
CA LEU A 106 4.64 1.32 1.20
C LEU A 106 4.07 -0.10 1.21
N LEU A 107 3.24 -0.43 2.20
CA LEU A 107 2.58 -1.74 2.30
C LEU A 107 1.53 -1.95 1.22
N ALA A 108 0.69 -0.95 0.95
CA ALA A 108 -0.27 -0.99 -0.14
C ALA A 108 0.45 -1.15 -1.50
N PHE A 109 1.59 -0.49 -1.67
CA PHE A 109 2.42 -0.58 -2.88
C PHE A 109 2.99 -1.97 -3.11
N ILE A 110 3.54 -2.60 -2.07
CA ILE A 110 4.03 -3.99 -2.12
C ILE A 110 2.88 -4.96 -2.41
N ASN A 111 1.75 -4.82 -1.72
CA ASN A 111 0.59 -5.71 -1.90
C ASN A 111 -0.01 -5.58 -3.31
N SER A 112 -0.12 -4.36 -3.84
CA SER A 112 -0.61 -4.11 -5.20
C SER A 112 0.32 -4.67 -6.26
N PHE A 113 1.63 -4.53 -6.05
CA PHE A 113 2.65 -5.11 -6.92
C PHE A 113 2.54 -6.63 -6.96
N LEU A 114 2.42 -7.29 -5.81
CA LEU A 114 2.21 -8.74 -5.72
C LEU A 114 0.90 -9.17 -6.38
N ALA A 115 -0.18 -8.41 -6.20
CA ALA A 115 -1.46 -8.69 -6.83
C ALA A 115 -1.38 -8.64 -8.37
N GLU A 116 -0.65 -7.68 -8.96
CA GLU A 116 -0.44 -7.65 -10.41
C GLU A 116 0.38 -8.84 -10.92
N ILE A 117 1.42 -9.29 -10.19
CA ILE A 117 2.17 -10.50 -10.55
C ILE A 117 1.23 -11.71 -10.57
N LEU A 118 0.39 -11.84 -9.54
CA LEU A 118 -0.53 -12.94 -9.39
C LEU A 118 -1.57 -12.95 -10.53
N LEU A 119 -2.18 -11.80 -10.83
CA LEU A 119 -3.14 -11.64 -11.92
C LEU A 119 -2.51 -11.92 -13.28
N PHE A 120 -1.27 -11.50 -13.51
CA PHE A 120 -0.55 -11.79 -14.74
C PHE A 120 -0.23 -13.28 -14.89
N SER A 121 0.15 -13.95 -13.79
CA SER A 121 0.46 -15.39 -13.77
C SER A 121 -0.75 -16.25 -14.11
N PHE A 122 -1.94 -15.84 -13.68
CA PHE A 122 -3.19 -16.54 -14.01
C PHE A 122 -3.75 -16.20 -15.40
N LYS A 123 -3.22 -15.20 -16.10
CA LYS A 123 -3.71 -14.78 -17.42
C LYS A 123 -2.93 -15.45 -18.54
N ASN A 124 -3.62 -16.19 -19.41
CA ASN A 124 -3.07 -16.66 -20.68
C ASN A 124 -2.95 -15.49 -21.68
N SER A 125 -1.92 -14.66 -21.51
CA SER A 125 -1.71 -13.45 -22.30
C SER A 125 -0.90 -13.69 -23.59
N PHE A 126 -1.22 -12.93 -24.65
CA PHE A 126 -0.48 -12.92 -25.92
C PHE A 126 0.91 -12.28 -25.79
N ARG A 127 1.86 -12.67 -26.67
CA ARG A 127 3.29 -12.28 -26.63
C ARG A 127 3.54 -10.76 -26.60
N LYS A 128 2.74 -9.96 -27.31
CA LYS A 128 2.86 -8.48 -27.32
C LYS A 128 2.45 -7.84 -25.99
N GLU A 129 1.37 -8.32 -25.36
CA GLU A 129 0.95 -7.85 -24.02
C GLU A 129 2.03 -8.17 -22.98
N LYS A 130 2.66 -9.35 -23.06
CA LYS A 130 3.76 -9.73 -22.17
C LYS A 130 4.92 -8.74 -22.25
N HIS A 131 5.38 -8.38 -23.45
CA HIS A 131 6.53 -7.47 -23.62
C HIS A 131 6.27 -6.07 -23.03
N PHE A 132 5.10 -5.49 -23.30
CA PHE A 132 4.72 -4.19 -22.74
C PHE A 132 4.57 -4.23 -21.21
N PHE A 133 3.98 -5.32 -20.70
CA PHE A 133 3.87 -5.57 -19.26
C PHE A 133 5.26 -5.62 -18.61
N TYR A 134 6.19 -6.44 -19.11
CA TYR A 134 7.55 -6.57 -18.56
C TYR A 134 8.32 -5.24 -18.50
N ASN A 135 8.23 -4.39 -19.53
CA ASN A 135 8.97 -3.12 -19.53
C ASN A 135 8.44 -2.15 -18.46
N SER A 136 7.11 -2.04 -18.33
CA SER A 136 6.48 -1.24 -17.28
C SER A 136 6.75 -1.82 -15.89
N PHE A 137 6.75 -3.14 -15.78
CA PHE A 137 6.99 -3.85 -14.53
C PHE A 137 8.44 -3.72 -14.07
N LYS A 138 9.42 -3.71 -14.99
CA LYS A 138 10.83 -3.49 -14.64
C LYS A 138 11.03 -2.14 -13.92
N ASN A 139 10.40 -1.09 -14.44
CA ASN A 139 10.49 0.25 -13.85
C ASN A 139 9.84 0.29 -12.46
N ILE A 140 8.66 -0.31 -12.29
CA ILE A 140 7.96 -0.32 -10.99
C ILE A 140 8.74 -1.14 -9.95
N THR A 141 9.31 -2.29 -10.35
CA THR A 141 10.16 -3.12 -9.47
C THR A 141 11.39 -2.35 -9.01
N PHE A 142 12.02 -1.59 -9.91
CA PHE A 142 13.16 -0.75 -9.56
C PHE A 142 12.77 0.32 -8.54
N VAL A 143 11.65 1.02 -8.74
CA VAL A 143 11.13 2.03 -7.79
C VAL A 143 10.81 1.41 -6.44
N LEU A 144 10.16 0.24 -6.42
CA LEU A 144 9.81 -0.47 -5.19
C LEU A 144 11.06 -0.89 -4.41
N LEU A 145 12.05 -1.48 -5.08
CA LEU A 145 13.31 -1.85 -4.46
C LEU A 145 14.06 -0.63 -3.93
N ALA A 146 14.14 0.44 -4.71
CA ALA A 146 14.78 1.69 -4.29
C ALA A 146 14.11 2.26 -3.03
N LEU A 147 12.78 2.35 -3.01
CA LEU A 147 12.04 2.82 -1.84
C LEU A 147 12.26 1.92 -0.63
N PHE A 148 12.15 0.59 -0.81
CA PHE A 148 12.35 -0.36 0.29
C PHE A 148 13.76 -0.27 0.87
N ILE A 149 14.79 -0.19 0.03
CA ILE A 149 16.18 -0.02 0.46
C ILE A 149 16.36 1.34 1.18
N CYS A 150 15.82 2.43 0.65
CA CYS A 150 15.90 3.74 1.30
C CYS A 150 15.21 3.71 2.68
N THR A 151 14.03 3.12 2.78
CA THR A 151 13.28 3.02 4.05
C THR A 151 14.03 2.19 5.10
N THR A 152 14.66 1.09 4.69
CA THR A 152 15.40 0.20 5.60
C THR A 152 16.73 0.83 6.03
N ILE A 153 17.46 1.48 5.13
CA ILE A 153 18.68 2.24 5.48
C ILE A 153 18.36 3.38 6.45
N TYR A 154 17.29 4.13 6.18
CA TYR A 154 16.85 5.19 7.09
C TYR A 154 16.48 4.62 8.46
N GLY A 155 15.72 3.52 8.46
CA GLY A 155 15.29 2.85 9.68
C GLY A 155 16.42 2.35 10.54
N THR A 156 17.44 1.71 9.95
CA THR A 156 18.61 1.23 10.70
C THR A 156 19.43 2.38 11.26
N TYR A 157 19.62 3.46 10.48
CA TYR A 157 20.28 4.67 10.94
C TYR A 157 19.56 5.28 12.15
N LYS A 158 18.23 5.48 12.03
CA LYS A 158 17.44 6.13 13.08
C LYS A 158 17.35 5.27 14.33
N TYR A 159 17.16 3.96 14.18
CA TYR A 159 17.08 3.02 15.29
C TYR A 159 18.38 2.90 16.08
N THR A 160 19.54 3.04 15.41
CA THR A 160 20.86 2.99 16.07
C THR A 160 21.20 4.29 16.80
N LYS A 161 20.57 5.41 16.42
CA LYS A 161 20.79 6.72 17.03
C LYS A 161 20.18 6.74 18.44
N LYS A 162 21.03 6.87 19.48
CA LYS A 162 20.56 7.04 20.86
C LYS A 162 19.76 8.34 20.97
N MET A 163 18.52 8.25 21.46
CA MET A 163 17.71 9.42 21.78
C MET A 163 18.07 9.94 23.17
N ILE A 164 18.50 11.20 23.24
CA ILE A 164 18.76 11.89 24.50
C ILE A 164 17.43 12.51 24.96
N PRO A 165 16.96 12.23 26.19
CA PRO A 165 15.73 12.84 26.69
C PRO A 165 15.90 14.36 26.78
N GLN A 166 14.97 15.12 26.17
CA GLN A 166 15.00 16.58 26.17
C GLN A 166 14.39 17.20 27.44
N LYS A 167 13.50 16.49 28.14
CA LYS A 167 12.81 16.99 29.33
C LYS A 167 12.69 15.90 30.38
N TYR A 168 13.18 16.19 31.58
CA TYR A 168 12.95 15.36 32.76
C TYR A 168 11.72 15.90 33.49
N LEU A 169 10.71 15.06 33.67
CA LEU A 169 9.53 15.42 34.45
C LEU A 169 9.81 15.04 35.91
N SER A 170 9.84 16.03 36.79
CA SER A 170 9.84 15.81 38.24
C SER A 170 8.42 15.44 38.67
N THR A 171 8.19 14.16 38.98
CA THR A 171 6.96 13.74 39.67
C THR A 171 7.06 14.15 41.14
N ILE A 172 6.08 14.91 41.62
CA ILE A 172 5.90 15.29 43.04
C ILE A 172 5.38 14.08 43.82
#